data_AF-A0A0S4TTJ8-F1
#
_entry.id   AF-A0A0S4TTJ8-F1
#
_cell.length_a   1.000
_cell.length_b   1.000
_cell.length_c   1.000
_cell.angle_alpha   90.00
_cell.angle_beta   90.00
_cell.angle_gamma   90.00
#
_symmetry.space_group_name_H-M   'P 1'
#
loop_
_entity.id
_entity.type
_entity.pdbx_description
1 polymer ?
#
loop_
_entity_poly.entity_id
_entity_poly.type
_entity_poly.pdbx_seq_one_letter_code
_entity_poly.pdbx_strand_id
1 'polypeptide(L)'
;MPAAPGTPAAPGMASPTVMRPGAPAAPGMPPPATTRPGILSLAIKDEAGLYAAYMPFLKNGGIFVPTQRPYRIGEEVFLVLSLLDRPQKYQVAGRVAWITPVGTPSRTPGIGVHLGEDEPGRNLRRVVEELLSKHLGSSRPTQTL
;
A
#
# COMPACT_ATOMS: atom_id res chain seq x y z
N MET A 1 -17.10 -62.66 64.28
CA MET A 1 -15.79 -62.81 63.60
C MET A 1 -15.53 -61.54 62.78
N PRO A 2 -14.27 -61.09 62.69
CA PRO A 2 -13.77 -59.73 62.98
C PRO A 2 -13.64 -58.86 61.69
N ALA A 3 -13.22 -57.60 61.63
CA ALA A 3 -12.39 -56.76 62.49
C ALA A 3 -12.59 -55.26 62.11
N ALA A 4 -12.61 -54.36 63.10
CA ALA A 4 -12.06 -53.00 62.97
C ALA A 4 -10.51 -53.07 63.12
N PRO A 5 -9.70 -52.00 63.11
CA PRO A 5 -9.95 -50.56 62.96
C PRO A 5 -8.94 -49.83 62.03
N GLY A 6 -9.13 -48.53 61.83
CA GLY A 6 -8.19 -47.63 61.13
C GLY A 6 -8.49 -46.15 61.39
N THR A 7 -8.62 -45.79 62.67
CA THR A 7 -8.51 -44.41 63.21
C THR A 7 -7.06 -43.87 63.04
N PRO A 8 -6.68 -42.65 63.49
CA PRO A 8 -7.42 -41.41 63.82
C PRO A 8 -6.70 -40.09 63.41
N ALA A 9 -7.30 -38.95 63.80
CA ALA A 9 -6.66 -37.73 64.35
C ALA A 9 -5.94 -36.71 63.44
N ALA A 10 -6.60 -35.55 63.23
CA ALA A 10 -6.21 -34.15 63.59
C ALA A 10 -4.78 -33.62 63.24
N PRO A 11 -4.32 -32.41 63.65
CA PRO A 11 -4.89 -31.05 63.80
C PRO A 11 -3.99 -29.95 63.13
N GLY A 12 -4.30 -28.66 63.33
CA GLY A 12 -3.31 -27.55 63.28
C GLY A 12 -3.56 -26.53 62.16
N MET A 13 -4.09 -25.34 62.43
CA MET A 13 -3.41 -24.13 62.96
C MET A 13 -2.21 -23.62 62.16
N ALA A 14 -2.27 -22.31 61.90
CA ALA A 14 -1.22 -21.32 61.65
C ALA A 14 -0.91 -20.89 60.20
N SER A 15 -0.96 -19.57 60.03
CA SER A 15 -0.69 -18.69 58.89
C SER A 15 0.68 -18.93 58.21
N PRO A 16 1.00 -18.35 57.03
CA PRO A 16 1.46 -16.95 57.01
C PRO A 16 1.33 -16.19 55.66
N THR A 17 1.66 -14.89 55.73
CA THR A 17 2.44 -14.14 54.74
C THR A 17 1.78 -13.61 53.45
N VAL A 18 1.67 -12.29 53.46
CA VAL A 18 1.70 -11.32 52.36
C VAL A 18 2.65 -11.67 51.21
N MET A 19 2.18 -11.65 49.95
CA MET A 19 3.05 -11.45 48.79
C MET A 19 2.37 -10.71 47.61
N ARG A 20 2.88 -9.49 47.41
CA ARG A 20 3.26 -8.81 46.14
C ARG A 20 2.19 -8.25 45.18
N PRO A 21 2.29 -6.97 44.79
CA PRO A 21 1.59 -6.40 43.64
C PRO A 21 2.33 -6.75 42.33
N GLY A 22 1.64 -7.41 41.41
CA GLY A 22 2.05 -7.60 40.02
C GLY A 22 1.47 -6.48 39.16
N ALA A 23 2.34 -5.71 38.50
CA ALA A 23 1.99 -4.64 37.58
C ALA A 23 1.03 -5.09 36.47
N PRO A 24 0.10 -4.24 36.01
CA PRO A 24 -0.58 -4.48 34.75
C PRO A 24 0.42 -4.24 33.61
N ALA A 25 0.68 -5.30 32.85
CA ALA A 25 1.39 -5.21 31.58
C ALA A 25 0.68 -4.19 30.67
N ALA A 26 1.43 -3.19 30.22
CA ALA A 26 0.98 -2.24 29.21
C ALA A 26 0.60 -2.97 27.90
N PRO A 27 -0.41 -2.51 27.14
CA PRO A 27 -0.73 -3.09 25.85
C PRO A 27 0.43 -2.87 24.88
N GLY A 28 0.84 -3.95 24.21
CA GLY A 28 1.87 -3.94 23.17
C GLY A 28 1.54 -2.92 22.09
N MET A 29 2.41 -1.93 21.98
CA MET A 29 2.52 -1.06 20.81
C MET A 29 2.84 -1.95 19.60
N PRO A 30 2.04 -1.96 18.52
CA PRO A 30 2.44 -2.63 17.30
C PRO A 30 3.71 -1.94 16.79
N PRO A 31 4.71 -2.70 16.28
CA PRO A 31 5.91 -2.09 15.72
C PRO A 31 5.53 -1.11 14.60
N PRO A 32 6.20 0.04 14.44
CA PRO A 32 6.00 0.90 13.29
C PRO A 32 6.30 0.06 12.05
N ALA A 33 5.26 -0.22 11.26
CA ALA A 33 5.38 -0.96 10.03
C ALA A 33 6.51 -0.33 9.21
N THR A 34 7.59 -1.09 9.04
CA THR A 34 8.72 -0.75 8.20
C THR A 34 8.20 -0.28 6.84
N THR A 35 8.29 1.02 6.63
CA THR A 35 8.23 1.70 5.35
C THR A 35 9.38 1.14 4.52
N ARG A 36 9.11 0.02 3.85
CA ARG A 36 9.99 -0.53 2.82
C ARG A 36 9.57 0.18 1.55
N PRO A 37 10.41 1.05 0.96
CA PRO A 37 10.11 1.65 -0.34
C PRO A 37 9.85 0.48 -1.31
N GLY A 38 8.60 0.39 -1.73
CA GLY A 38 8.10 -0.69 -2.55
C GLY A 38 8.43 -0.42 -4.00
N ILE A 39 8.86 -1.46 -4.72
CA ILE A 39 8.80 -1.45 -6.18
C ILE A 39 7.36 -1.78 -6.56
N LEU A 40 6.71 -0.88 -7.30
CA LEU A 40 5.41 -1.14 -7.91
C LEU A 40 5.59 -1.34 -9.40
N SER A 41 4.90 -2.35 -9.93
CA SER A 41 4.87 -2.62 -11.36
C SER A 41 3.46 -2.38 -11.87
N LEU A 42 3.33 -1.59 -12.93
CA LEU A 42 2.08 -1.36 -13.63
C LEU A 42 2.27 -1.71 -15.10
N ALA A 43 1.34 -2.50 -15.64
CA ALA A 43 1.30 -2.82 -17.06
C ALA A 43 0.02 -2.25 -17.66
N ILE A 44 0.18 -1.38 -18.66
CA ILE A 44 -0.90 -0.72 -19.35
C ILE A 44 -0.95 -1.29 -20.77
N LYS A 45 -2.05 -1.96 -21.09
CA LYS A 45 -2.23 -2.66 -22.36
C LYS A 45 -2.89 -1.81 -23.44
N ASP A 46 -3.51 -0.71 -23.06
CA ASP A 46 -4.31 0.15 -23.95
C ASP A 46 -4.14 1.63 -23.61
N GLU A 47 -4.27 2.50 -24.60
CA GLU A 47 -4.13 3.96 -24.46
C GLU A 47 -5.22 4.56 -23.58
N ALA A 48 -6.45 4.04 -23.58
CA ALA A 48 -7.51 4.50 -22.68
C ALA A 48 -7.16 4.19 -21.21
N GLY A 49 -6.56 3.03 -20.96
CA GLY A 49 -6.02 2.67 -19.64
C GLY A 49 -4.87 3.58 -19.21
N LEU A 50 -4.03 3.99 -20.18
CA LEU A 50 -2.96 4.95 -19.95
C LEU A 50 -3.52 6.32 -19.57
N TYR A 51 -4.50 6.81 -20.33
CA TYR A 51 -5.16 8.08 -20.08
C TYR A 51 -5.84 8.10 -18.70
N ALA A 52 -6.54 7.02 -18.34
CA ALA A 52 -7.20 6.91 -17.03
C ALA A 52 -6.21 6.80 -15.86
N ALA A 53 -5.03 6.22 -16.09
CA ALA A 53 -3.98 6.15 -15.08
C ALA A 53 -3.13 7.43 -15.02
N TYR A 54 -2.99 8.16 -16.11
CA TYR A 54 -2.14 9.34 -16.19
C TYR A 54 -2.80 10.56 -15.54
N MET A 55 -2.02 11.28 -14.73
CA MET A 55 -2.44 12.46 -13.99
C MET A 55 -1.67 13.69 -14.51
N PRO A 56 -2.19 14.40 -15.52
CA PRO A 56 -1.51 15.53 -16.16
C PRO A 56 -1.42 16.78 -15.26
N PHE A 57 -2.21 16.84 -14.19
CA PHE A 57 -2.26 18.00 -13.29
C PHE A 57 -1.01 18.16 -12.41
N LEU A 58 -0.13 17.15 -12.35
CA LEU A 58 1.13 17.22 -11.64
C LEU A 58 2.21 17.84 -12.55
N LYS A 59 3.11 18.66 -11.99
CA LYS A 59 4.18 19.36 -12.75
C LYS A 59 4.97 18.45 -13.69
N ASN A 60 5.22 17.21 -13.26
CA ASN A 60 5.98 16.22 -14.01
C ASN A 60 5.11 15.08 -14.54
N GLY A 61 3.78 15.23 -14.43
CA GLY A 61 2.82 14.15 -14.59
C GLY A 61 2.82 13.20 -13.39
N GLY A 62 1.78 12.38 -13.30
CA GLY A 62 1.74 11.27 -12.36
C GLY A 62 1.06 10.06 -12.97
N ILE A 63 1.20 8.94 -12.29
CA ILE A 63 0.59 7.67 -12.66
C ILE A 63 -0.16 7.13 -11.45
N PHE A 64 -1.43 6.81 -11.66
CA PHE A 64 -2.23 6.07 -10.73
C PHE A 64 -1.90 4.59 -10.83
N VAL A 65 -1.50 4.02 -9.70
CA VAL A 65 -1.12 2.61 -9.59
C VAL A 65 -2.13 1.91 -8.68
N PRO A 66 -2.96 1.00 -9.21
CA PRO A 66 -3.86 0.21 -8.40
C PRO A 66 -3.05 -0.67 -7.45
N THR A 67 -3.24 -0.48 -6.15
CA THR A 67 -2.51 -1.21 -5.12
C THR A 67 -3.34 -1.23 -3.84
N GLN A 68 -3.33 -2.38 -3.17
CA GLN A 68 -3.97 -2.56 -1.87
C GLN A 68 -2.96 -2.41 -0.72
N ARG A 69 -1.69 -2.15 -1.05
CA ARG A 69 -0.65 -1.97 -0.05
C ARG A 69 -0.79 -0.60 0.62
N PRO A 70 -0.61 -0.50 1.94
CA PRO A 70 -0.59 0.77 2.63
C PRO A 70 0.69 1.53 2.26
N TYR A 71 0.52 2.74 1.72
CA TYR A 71 1.59 3.70 1.50
C TYR A 71 1.33 4.96 2.33
N ARG A 72 2.31 5.86 2.39
CA ARG A 72 2.14 7.18 3.00
C ARG A 72 2.38 8.26 1.96
N ILE A 73 1.66 9.38 2.09
CA ILE A 73 1.90 10.56 1.25
C ILE A 73 3.32 11.04 1.53
N GLY A 74 4.06 11.36 0.48
CA GLY A 74 5.47 11.76 0.57
C GLY A 74 6.47 10.62 0.53
N GLU A 75 6.04 9.35 0.59
CA GLU A 75 6.92 8.19 0.40
C GLU A 75 7.52 8.16 -0.99
N GLU A 76 8.78 7.74 -1.08
CA GLU A 76 9.44 7.44 -2.35
C GLU A 76 9.21 5.98 -2.75
N VAL A 77 8.84 5.79 -4.01
CA VAL A 77 8.51 4.51 -4.60
C VAL A 77 9.15 4.38 -5.98
N PHE A 78 9.53 3.16 -6.33
CA PHE A 78 10.03 2.86 -7.67
C PHE A 78 8.89 2.29 -8.49
N LEU A 79 8.48 3.00 -9.54
CA LEU A 79 7.45 2.56 -10.46
C LEU A 79 8.10 1.96 -11.71
N VAL A 80 7.71 0.72 -12.04
CA VAL A 80 8.02 0.07 -13.29
C VAL A 80 6.78 0.08 -14.15
N LEU A 81 6.79 0.88 -15.22
CA LEU A 81 5.67 0.99 -16.15
C LEU A 81 5.97 0.24 -17.45
N SER A 82 5.08 -0.67 -17.83
CA SER A 82 5.05 -1.29 -19.16
C SER A 82 3.92 -0.66 -19.97
N LEU A 83 4.23 -0.15 -21.17
CA LEU A 83 3.25 0.50 -22.07
C LEU A 83 2.95 -0.38 -23.27
N LEU A 84 1.66 -0.50 -23.64
CA LEU A 84 1.16 -1.19 -24.85
C LEU A 84 1.78 -2.58 -25.07
N ASP A 85 2.02 -3.30 -23.98
CA ASP A 85 2.69 -4.62 -23.99
C ASP A 85 4.06 -4.61 -24.72
N ARG A 86 4.71 -3.44 -24.80
CA ARG A 86 6.06 -3.34 -25.35
C ARG A 86 7.07 -3.98 -24.39
N PRO A 87 8.16 -4.56 -24.92
CA PRO A 87 9.23 -5.12 -24.09
C PRO A 87 9.98 -4.04 -23.29
N GLN A 88 9.84 -2.78 -23.67
CA GLN A 88 10.48 -1.64 -23.00
C GLN A 88 9.74 -1.26 -21.72
N LYS A 89 10.39 -1.50 -20.58
CA LYS A 89 9.92 -1.12 -19.25
C LYS A 89 10.54 0.21 -18.82
N TYR A 90 9.71 1.14 -18.36
CA TYR A 90 10.13 2.42 -17.84
C TYR A 90 10.23 2.33 -16.32
N GLN A 91 11.45 2.42 -15.79
CA GLN A 91 11.68 2.42 -14.35
C GLN A 91 11.91 3.86 -13.90
N VAL A 92 10.98 4.39 -13.12
CA VAL A 92 10.99 5.79 -12.67
C VAL A 92 10.91 5.83 -11.15
N ALA A 93 11.74 6.67 -10.54
CA ALA A 93 11.55 7.06 -9.16
C ALA A 93 10.36 8.04 -9.11
N GLY A 94 9.50 7.87 -8.14
CA GLY A 94 8.36 8.74 -7.93
C GLY A 94 8.01 8.87 -6.47
N ARG A 95 7.21 9.87 -6.15
CA ARG A 95 6.75 10.14 -4.79
C ARG A 95 5.25 9.98 -4.71
N VAL A 96 4.74 9.38 -3.64
CA VAL A 96 3.30 9.23 -3.43
C VAL A 96 2.69 10.60 -3.14
N ALA A 97 1.91 11.12 -4.08
CA ALA A 97 1.21 12.39 -3.95
C ALA A 97 -0.25 12.20 -3.50
N TRP A 98 -0.85 11.05 -3.80
CA TRP A 98 -2.23 10.73 -3.49
C TRP A 98 -2.39 9.28 -3.04
N ILE A 99 -3.35 9.01 -2.16
CA ILE A 99 -3.72 7.66 -1.74
C ILE A 99 -5.24 7.53 -1.83
N THR A 100 -5.70 6.51 -2.56
CA THR A 100 -7.10 6.11 -2.60
C THR A 100 -7.30 4.92 -1.65
N PRO A 101 -7.98 5.11 -0.50
CA PRO A 101 -8.15 4.06 0.50
C PRO A 101 -9.03 2.89 -0.02
N VAL A 102 -8.75 1.70 0.49
CA VAL A 102 -9.58 0.50 0.30
C VAL A 102 -10.93 0.72 1.01
N GLY A 103 -12.05 0.40 0.36
CA GLY A 103 -13.39 0.50 0.96
C GLY A 103 -14.31 1.58 0.38
N THR A 104 -13.90 2.28 -0.68
CA THR A 104 -14.82 3.15 -1.43
C THR A 104 -15.60 2.30 -2.45
N PRO A 105 -16.94 2.18 -2.38
CA PRO A 105 -17.74 1.24 -3.18
C PRO A 105 -17.82 1.52 -4.69
N SER A 106 -16.91 2.33 -5.24
CA SER A 106 -16.90 2.69 -6.67
C SER A 106 -15.53 3.09 -7.22
N ARG A 107 -14.44 2.93 -6.46
CA ARG A 107 -13.08 3.30 -6.91
C ARG A 107 -12.05 2.21 -6.58
N THR A 108 -11.19 1.94 -7.55
CA THR A 108 -10.08 1.01 -7.37
C THR A 108 -9.11 1.55 -6.31
N PRO A 109 -8.76 0.75 -5.28
CA PRO A 109 -7.75 1.16 -4.32
C PRO A 109 -6.40 1.31 -5.00
N GLY A 110 -5.66 2.35 -4.62
CA GLY A 110 -4.38 2.61 -5.24
C GLY A 110 -3.71 3.87 -4.75
N ILE A 111 -2.59 4.20 -5.38
CA ILE A 111 -1.81 5.40 -5.07
C ILE A 111 -1.59 6.20 -6.34
N GLY A 112 -1.59 7.52 -6.19
CA GLY A 112 -1.11 8.42 -7.22
C GLY A 112 0.38 8.70 -7.00
N VAL A 113 1.21 8.21 -7.90
CA VAL A 113 2.66 8.42 -7.89
C VAL A 113 2.98 9.63 -8.77
N HIS A 114 3.55 10.67 -8.20
CA HIS A 114 4.13 11.79 -8.93
C HIS A 114 5.48 11.36 -9.48
N LEU A 115 5.64 11.46 -10.80
CA LEU A 115 6.90 11.16 -11.48
C LEU A 115 7.99 12.14 -11.04
N GLY A 116 9.18 11.63 -10.75
CA GLY A 116 10.36 12.45 -10.47
C GLY A 116 10.80 13.27 -11.68
N GLU A 117 11.66 14.26 -11.44
CA GLU A 117 12.29 15.07 -12.49
C GLU A 117 13.49 14.36 -13.17
N ASP A 118 13.72 13.11 -12.80
CA ASP A 118 14.76 12.27 -13.36
C ASP A 118 14.59 12.08 -14.88
N GLU A 119 15.69 11.80 -15.55
CA GLU A 119 15.73 11.46 -16.99
C GLU A 119 14.68 10.40 -17.38
N PRO A 120 14.53 9.26 -16.67
CA PRO A 120 13.50 8.27 -16.99
C PRO A 120 12.08 8.79 -16.76
N GLY A 121 11.84 9.66 -15.77
CA GLY A 121 10.52 10.26 -15.52
C GLY A 121 10.10 11.22 -16.62
N ARG A 122 11.02 12.09 -17.06
CA ARG A 122 10.82 13.00 -18.20
C ARG A 122 10.62 12.25 -19.51
N ASN A 123 11.40 11.19 -19.76
CA ASN A 123 11.26 10.36 -20.95
C ASN A 123 9.89 9.65 -20.95
N LEU A 124 9.52 9.02 -19.83
CA LEU A 124 8.23 8.35 -19.70
C LEU A 124 7.08 9.33 -19.96
N ARG A 125 7.10 10.51 -19.33
CA ARG A 125 6.11 11.56 -19.57
C ARG A 125 6.01 11.91 -21.06
N ARG A 126 7.15 12.17 -21.74
CA ARG A 126 7.15 12.48 -23.17
C ARG A 126 6.54 11.38 -24.02
N VAL A 127 6.88 10.12 -23.74
CA VAL A 127 6.31 8.96 -24.44
C VAL A 127 4.81 8.86 -24.20
N VAL A 128 4.36 9.04 -22.96
CA VAL A 128 2.93 9.04 -22.61
C VAL A 128 2.20 10.19 -23.31
N GLU A 129 2.74 11.41 -23.27
CA GLU A 129 2.18 12.57 -23.97
C GLU A 129 2.16 12.35 -25.50
N GLU A 130 3.19 11.75 -26.10
CA GLU A 130 3.23 11.43 -27.54
C GLU A 130 2.16 10.39 -27.92
N LEU A 131 2.03 9.32 -27.13
CA LEU A 131 1.01 8.28 -27.32
C LEU A 131 -0.39 8.90 -27.24
N LEU A 132 -0.67 9.63 -26.16
CA LEU A 132 -1.94 10.30 -25.96
C LEU A 132 -2.21 11.39 -27.03
N SER A 133 -1.17 12.09 -27.49
CA SER A 133 -1.29 13.15 -28.50
C SER A 133 -1.58 12.62 -29.91
N LYS A 134 -1.18 11.38 -30.25
CA LYS A 134 -1.55 10.74 -31.53
C LYS A 134 -3.05 10.52 -31.67
N HIS A 135 -3.76 10.37 -30.55
CA HIS A 135 -5.22 10.28 -30.51
C HIS A 135 -5.94 11.63 -30.56
N LEU A 136 -5.27 12.74 -30.21
CA LEU A 136 -5.82 14.10 -30.36
C LEU A 136 -5.76 14.62 -31.81
N GLY A 137 -4.84 14.10 -32.62
CA GLY A 137 -4.70 14.47 -34.05
C GLY A 137 -5.59 13.67 -35.01
N SER A 138 -6.14 12.52 -34.58
CA SER A 138 -7.01 11.69 -35.42
C SER A 138 -8.47 12.03 -35.13
N SER A 139 -9.04 12.88 -35.99
CA SER A 139 -10.46 13.18 -36.16
C SER A 139 -11.39 12.02 -35.77
N ARG A 140 -11.80 11.98 -34.50
CA ARG A 140 -13.00 11.28 -34.05
C ARG A 140 -13.74 12.24 -33.13
N PRO A 141 -14.94 12.73 -33.51
CA PRO A 141 -15.78 13.49 -32.61
C PRO A 141 -16.13 12.60 -31.42
N THR A 142 -15.59 12.93 -30.25
CA THR A 142 -16.02 12.33 -29.00
C THR A 142 -17.38 12.92 -28.66
N GLN A 143 -18.36 12.04 -28.43
CA GLN A 143 -19.76 12.38 -28.17
C GLN A 143 -19.97 12.89 -26.74
N THR A 144 -19.13 13.82 -26.29
CA THR A 144 -19.27 14.49 -24.99
C THR A 144 -18.86 15.96 -25.11
N LEU A 145 -19.64 16.71 -25.90
CA LEU A 145 -20.01 18.09 -25.61
C LEU A 145 -21.53 18.15 -25.50
#